data_AF-A0AAU9JAQ0-F1
#
_entry.id   AF-A0AAU9JAQ0-F1
#
_cell.length_a   1.000
_cell.length_b   1.000
_cell.length_c   1.000
_cell.angle_alpha   90.00
_cell.angle_beta   90.00
_cell.angle_gamma   90.00
#
_symmetry.space_group_name_H-M   'P 1'
#
loop_
_entity.id
_entity.type
_entity.pdbx_description
1 polymer ?
#
loop_
_entity_poly.entity_id
_entity_poly.type
_entity_poly.pdbx_seq_one_letter_code
_entity_poly.pdbx_strand_id
1 'polypeptide(L)'
;MSIPKFTTDSHIIFSTICKQLECPICTISKSTSNFTTIKACGHSFCSFCIQSYLLNQIDMGKFYPLKCPNFECTSEDIDIEEFQGLLTDEQFQQFARLKQRALLEKDPNFRWCPKPDCKGYCYIENSNMNLKCNLCSFEFCASCKEAWHTGICISVEDGLRQYAKDKNLKKCPSCHSYVEKVWGCSTIVCRCGVSFCMSCGNLLDDKHDPIVCTLGGNYSNASWGMILLFLAAWVIFPIDSFILIVHIGENWGGPEIEDKCDRYIWEHRKVFYVIAFLLSPIFTVLLLILFAGIFSNEILNEYLKSHYIEERLNWKVWLAIKIVYYILSTIIILVLIVLVWLIFHALLPLFGLGLLIAKLVYICKKAK
;
A
#
# COMPACT_ATOMS: atom_id res chain seq x y z
N MET A 1 44.53 3.86 61.62
CA MET A 1 43.83 3.13 60.54
C MET A 1 42.35 3.32 60.76
N SER A 2 41.75 4.27 60.06
CA SER A 2 40.31 4.53 60.04
C SER A 2 40.00 5.39 58.82
N ILE A 3 39.35 4.78 57.83
CA ILE A 3 38.87 5.42 56.60
C ILE A 3 37.47 5.96 56.90
N PRO A 4 37.15 7.24 56.62
CA PRO A 4 35.81 7.77 56.78
C PRO A 4 34.88 7.36 55.63
N LYS A 5 33.62 7.09 55.98
CA LYS A 5 32.54 6.63 55.10
C LYS A 5 32.11 7.71 54.10
N PHE A 6 31.94 7.32 52.84
CA PHE A 6 31.27 8.11 51.81
C PHE A 6 29.77 8.22 52.11
N THR A 7 29.25 9.45 52.16
CA THR A 7 27.82 9.73 52.29
C THR A 7 27.14 9.83 50.91
N THR A 8 25.91 9.34 50.86
CA THR A 8 25.04 9.10 49.71
C THR A 8 24.23 10.35 49.31
N ASP A 9 24.89 11.39 48.80
CA ASP A 9 24.20 12.65 48.42
C ASP A 9 24.33 13.05 46.94
N SER A 10 24.90 12.21 46.07
CA SER A 10 25.07 12.53 44.63
C SER A 10 23.96 11.98 43.71
N HIS A 11 23.12 11.06 44.18
CA HIS A 11 22.07 10.45 43.34
C HIS A 11 20.71 11.16 43.41
N ILE A 12 20.48 12.02 44.41
CA ILE A 12 19.17 12.67 44.62
C ILE A 12 19.03 13.98 43.81
N ILE A 13 20.13 14.57 43.34
CA ILE A 13 20.07 15.81 42.54
C ILE A 13 19.88 15.52 41.03
N PHE A 14 20.25 14.33 40.54
CA PHE A 14 20.03 13.95 39.14
C PHE A 14 18.60 13.48 38.83
N SER A 15 17.75 13.29 39.83
CA SER A 15 16.33 12.98 39.65
C SER A 15 15.47 14.25 39.48
N THR A 16 16.01 15.31 38.87
CA THR A 16 15.14 16.26 38.17
C THR A 16 14.49 15.48 37.05
N ILE A 17 13.27 14.99 37.33
CA ILE A 17 12.45 14.08 36.54
C ILE A 17 12.43 14.54 35.07
N CYS A 18 13.35 14.02 34.25
CA CYS A 18 13.26 14.13 32.81
C CYS A 18 12.15 13.18 32.39
N LYS A 19 10.90 13.68 32.35
CA LYS A 19 9.76 12.93 31.79
C LYS A 19 10.19 12.38 30.44
N GLN A 20 10.23 11.07 30.33
CA GLN A 20 10.51 10.39 29.07
C GLN A 20 9.19 10.16 28.34
N LEU A 21 9.18 10.44 27.05
CA LEU A 21 8.07 10.17 26.14
C LEU A 21 8.54 9.17 25.09
N GLU A 22 7.67 8.24 24.71
CA GLU A 22 7.92 7.31 23.61
C GLU A 22 7.48 7.93 22.30
N CYS A 23 8.32 7.85 21.26
CA CYS A 23 8.00 8.40 19.95
C CYS A 23 7.14 7.42 19.12
N PRO A 24 5.99 7.84 18.57
CA PRO A 24 5.13 6.94 17.77
C PRO A 24 5.76 6.41 16.46
N ILE A 25 6.80 7.06 15.95
CA ILE A 25 7.46 6.68 14.68
C ILE A 25 8.56 5.64 14.92
N CYS A 26 9.44 5.88 15.89
CA CYS A 26 10.60 5.02 16.14
C CYS A 26 10.49 4.16 17.40
N THR A 27 9.41 4.30 18.18
CA THR A 27 9.13 3.54 19.42
C THR A 27 10.26 3.59 20.45
N ILE A 28 11.03 4.70 20.45
CA ILE A 28 12.14 4.93 21.39
C ILE A 28 11.73 6.00 22.39
N SER A 29 11.91 5.70 23.68
CA SER A 29 11.75 6.65 24.79
C SER A 29 12.89 7.67 24.82
N LYS A 30 12.55 8.95 24.74
CA LYS A 30 13.49 10.08 24.81
C LYS A 30 13.00 11.13 25.79
N SER A 31 13.87 12.03 26.23
CA SER A 31 13.46 13.16 27.07
C SER A 31 12.45 14.03 26.33
N THR A 32 11.49 14.62 27.07
CA THR A 32 10.52 15.60 26.55
C THR A 32 11.16 16.74 25.77
N SER A 33 12.40 17.15 26.09
CA SER A 33 13.14 18.19 25.36
C SER A 33 13.51 17.81 23.92
N ASN A 34 13.50 16.52 23.58
CA ASN A 34 13.83 16.00 22.25
C ASN A 34 12.57 15.76 21.40
N PHE A 35 11.42 16.32 21.80
CA PHE A 35 10.16 16.21 21.06
C PHE A 35 9.77 17.54 20.44
N THR A 36 9.16 17.45 19.27
CA THR A 36 8.52 18.57 18.57
C THR A 36 7.04 18.27 18.48
N THR A 37 6.22 19.22 18.94
CA THR A 37 4.76 19.14 18.89
C THR A 37 4.25 20.00 17.75
N ILE A 38 3.44 19.40 16.89
CA ILE A 38 2.77 20.08 15.78
C ILE A 38 1.61 20.88 16.37
N LYS A 39 1.60 22.20 16.20
CA LYS A 39 0.60 23.09 16.82
C LYS A 39 -0.79 22.86 16.26
N ALA A 40 -0.90 22.59 14.96
CA ALA A 40 -2.17 22.40 14.27
C ALA A 40 -2.99 21.21 14.81
N CYS A 41 -2.34 20.13 15.26
CA CYS A 41 -3.02 18.89 15.67
C CYS A 41 -2.61 18.33 17.04
N GLY A 42 -1.61 18.93 17.70
CA GLY A 42 -1.13 18.51 19.02
C GLY A 42 -0.29 17.23 19.05
N HIS A 43 -0.04 16.58 17.91
CA HIS A 43 0.78 15.37 17.86
C HIS A 43 2.26 15.69 18.08
N SER A 44 2.93 14.89 18.91
CA SER A 44 4.34 15.04 19.25
C SER A 44 5.19 13.88 18.74
N PHE A 45 6.32 14.20 18.13
CA PHE A 45 7.30 13.23 17.64
C PHE A 45 8.68 13.64 18.09
N CYS A 46 9.62 12.69 18.16
CA CYS A 46 11.00 13.08 18.44
C CYS A 46 11.57 13.91 17.27
N SER A 47 12.39 14.91 17.59
CA SER A 47 12.94 15.88 16.64
C SER A 47 13.65 15.22 15.45
N PHE A 48 14.33 14.10 15.68
CA PHE A 48 14.99 13.33 14.61
C PHE A 48 14.00 12.72 13.61
N CYS A 49 12.90 12.14 14.10
CA CYS A 49 11.90 11.52 13.23
C CYS A 49 11.15 12.57 12.42
N ILE A 50 10.80 13.71 13.03
CA ILE A 50 10.11 14.78 12.32
C ILE A 50 11.03 15.42 11.27
N GLN A 51 12.32 15.62 11.57
CA GLN A 51 13.32 16.09 10.61
C GLN A 51 13.45 15.10 9.44
N SER A 52 13.62 13.80 9.74
CA SER A 52 13.71 12.77 8.70
C SER A 52 12.46 12.70 7.83
N TYR A 53 11.28 12.82 8.43
CA TYR A 53 10.01 12.92 7.70
C TYR A 53 10.01 14.10 6.73
N LEU A 54 10.38 15.30 7.21
CA LEU A 54 10.44 16.51 6.41
C LEU A 54 11.40 16.34 5.22
N LEU A 55 12.63 15.84 5.45
CA LEU A 55 13.60 15.63 4.38
C LEU A 55 13.11 14.63 3.32
N ASN A 56 12.49 13.52 3.74
CA ASN A 56 11.89 12.58 2.81
C ASN A 56 10.78 13.22 1.96
N GLN A 57 9.99 14.13 2.52
CA GLN A 57 8.97 14.86 1.74
C GLN A 57 9.58 15.77 0.66
N ILE A 58 10.75 16.35 0.93
CA ILE A 58 11.53 17.10 -0.07
C ILE A 58 11.96 16.18 -1.21
N ASP A 59 12.62 15.07 -0.86
CA ASP A 59 13.22 14.15 -1.83
C ASP A 59 12.17 13.51 -2.73
N MET A 60 10.99 13.19 -2.18
CA MET A 60 9.86 12.66 -2.95
C MET A 60 9.19 13.72 -3.86
N GLY A 61 9.48 15.00 -3.69
CA GLY A 61 8.88 16.10 -4.45
C GLY A 61 7.36 16.23 -4.25
N LYS A 62 6.80 15.60 -3.22
CA LYS A 62 5.36 15.58 -2.85
C LYS A 62 5.14 16.30 -1.52
N PHE A 63 5.72 17.48 -1.39
CA PHE A 63 5.78 18.19 -0.12
C PHE A 63 4.48 18.92 0.28
N TYR A 64 3.65 19.35 -0.68
CA TYR A 64 2.52 20.25 -0.39
C TYR A 64 1.17 19.65 -0.83
N PRO A 65 0.13 19.67 0.03
CA PRO A 65 0.12 20.18 1.42
C PRO A 65 0.94 19.30 2.38
N LEU A 66 1.53 19.91 3.41
CA LEU A 66 2.34 19.20 4.39
C LEU A 66 1.43 18.55 5.43
N LYS A 67 1.46 17.23 5.54
CA LYS A 67 0.56 16.48 6.43
C LYS A 67 1.24 16.03 7.72
N CYS A 68 0.42 15.72 8.72
CA CYS A 68 0.91 15.12 9.95
C CYS A 68 1.42 13.69 9.67
N PRO A 69 2.55 13.26 10.27
CA PRO A 69 2.99 11.87 10.19
C PRO A 69 2.01 10.87 10.80
N ASN A 70 1.09 11.29 11.67
CA ASN A 70 0.03 10.43 12.18
C ASN A 70 -1.07 10.24 11.12
N PHE A 71 -1.31 9.00 10.71
CA PHE A 71 -2.25 8.63 9.65
C PHE A 71 -3.72 8.90 10.01
N GLU A 72 -4.08 8.95 11.29
CA GLU A 72 -5.44 9.25 11.75
C GLU A 72 -5.70 10.75 11.87
N CYS A 73 -4.68 11.58 11.61
CA CYS A 73 -4.78 13.02 11.77
C CYS A 73 -5.56 13.67 10.63
N THR A 74 -6.54 14.48 10.99
CA THR A 74 -7.43 15.20 10.04
C THR A 74 -6.91 16.59 9.66
N SER A 75 -5.76 17.03 10.19
CA SER A 75 -5.18 18.32 9.81
C SER A 75 -4.78 18.33 8.34
N GLU A 76 -5.28 19.32 7.59
CA GLU A 76 -5.13 19.35 6.13
C GLU A 76 -3.77 19.89 5.66
N ASP A 77 -3.21 20.87 6.39
CA ASP A 77 -1.92 21.50 6.08
C ASP A 77 -1.24 21.92 7.38
N ILE A 78 0.07 21.69 7.46
CA ILE A 78 0.93 22.09 8.58
C ILE A 78 1.89 23.15 8.09
N ASP A 79 2.05 24.20 8.87
CA ASP A 79 2.99 25.24 8.50
C ASP A 79 4.43 24.79 8.74
N ILE A 80 5.26 24.86 7.69
CA ILE A 80 6.69 24.52 7.76
C ILE A 80 7.43 25.45 8.72
N GLU A 81 6.90 26.65 8.92
CA GLU A 81 7.42 27.67 9.83
C GLU A 81 7.42 27.19 11.30
N GLU A 82 6.60 26.19 11.65
CA GLU A 82 6.65 25.52 12.95
C GLU A 82 7.97 24.77 13.22
N PHE A 83 8.74 24.46 12.17
CA PHE A 83 9.93 23.63 12.23
C PHE A 83 11.23 24.41 11.98
N GLN A 84 11.22 25.74 12.15
CA GLN A 84 12.33 26.67 11.86
C GLN A 84 13.63 26.45 12.67
N GLY A 85 13.71 25.42 13.52
CA GLY A 85 14.94 25.01 14.23
C GLY A 85 15.42 23.58 13.94
N LEU A 86 14.70 22.84 13.10
CA LEU A 86 15.02 21.44 12.77
C LEU A 86 15.68 21.28 11.41
N LEU A 87 15.63 22.32 10.59
CA LEU A 87 16.11 22.32 9.23
C LEU A 87 17.18 23.37 9.07
N THR A 88 18.12 23.13 8.17
CA THR A 88 19.06 24.16 7.71
C THR A 88 18.33 25.21 6.87
N ASP A 89 18.92 26.40 6.76
CA ASP A 89 18.37 27.49 5.93
C ASP A 89 18.17 27.06 4.47
N GLU A 90 19.07 26.23 3.94
CA GLU A 90 18.97 25.69 2.58
C GLU A 90 17.76 24.76 2.41
N GLN A 91 17.55 23.84 3.35
CA GLN A 91 16.38 22.94 3.36
C GLN A 91 15.09 23.75 3.49
N PHE A 92 15.06 24.76 4.37
CA PHE A 92 13.91 25.63 4.53
C PHE A 92 13.57 26.41 3.25
N GLN A 93 14.59 26.94 2.56
CA GLN A 93 14.39 27.58 1.25
C GLN A 93 13.89 26.61 0.18
N GLN A 94 14.35 25.35 0.22
CA GLN A 94 13.86 24.32 -0.70
C GLN A 94 12.37 24.04 -0.46
N PHE A 95 11.93 23.95 0.79
CA PHE A 95 10.52 23.84 1.14
C PHE A 95 9.69 25.01 0.62
N ALA A 96 10.15 26.25 0.84
CA ALA A 96 9.45 27.44 0.35
C ALA A 96 9.27 27.41 -1.18
N ARG A 97 10.31 26.98 -1.92
CA ARG A 97 10.24 26.82 -3.38
C ARG A 97 9.24 25.73 -3.80
N LEU A 98 9.21 24.60 -3.10
CA LEU A 98 8.26 23.51 -3.37
C LEU A 98 6.81 23.92 -3.06
N LYS A 99 6.57 24.61 -1.94
CA LYS A 99 5.26 25.19 -1.57
C LYS A 99 4.77 26.15 -2.66
N GLN A 100 5.60 27.10 -3.07
CA GLN A 100 5.27 28.03 -4.14
C GLN A 100 4.97 27.32 -5.47
N ARG A 101 5.80 26.34 -5.85
CA ARG A 101 5.59 25.52 -7.06
C ARG A 101 4.24 24.81 -7.03
N ALA A 102 3.92 24.13 -5.93
CA ALA A 102 2.67 23.40 -5.81
C ALA A 102 1.44 24.33 -5.83
N LEU A 103 1.54 25.52 -5.23
CA LEU A 103 0.47 26.53 -5.27
C LEU A 103 0.20 27.04 -6.69
N LEU A 104 1.26 27.30 -7.47
CA LEU A 104 1.13 27.72 -8.86
C LEU A 104 0.54 26.63 -9.75
N GLU A 105 0.93 25.36 -9.53
CA GLU A 105 0.43 24.20 -10.27
C GLU A 105 -1.07 23.89 -10.03
N LYS A 106 -1.71 24.52 -9.03
CA LYS A 106 -3.17 24.42 -8.82
C LYS A 106 -3.97 25.17 -9.89
N ASP A 107 -3.39 26.18 -10.53
CA ASP A 107 -4.07 26.93 -11.59
C ASP A 107 -4.05 26.10 -12.89
N PRO A 108 -5.22 25.76 -13.48
CA PRO A 108 -5.28 24.96 -14.71
C PRO A 108 -4.63 25.66 -15.92
N ASN A 109 -4.49 26.98 -15.89
CA ASN A 109 -3.87 27.77 -16.96
C ASN A 109 -2.35 27.91 -16.79
N PHE A 110 -1.80 27.50 -15.66
CA PHE A 110 -0.37 27.63 -15.38
C PHE A 110 0.47 26.57 -16.12
N ARG A 111 1.62 26.96 -16.66
CA ARG A 111 2.59 26.06 -17.31
C ARG A 111 4.04 26.42 -16.93
N TRP A 112 4.83 25.41 -16.58
CA TRP A 112 6.29 25.56 -16.42
C TRP A 112 6.99 25.70 -17.76
N CYS A 113 8.09 26.46 -17.79
CA CYS A 113 8.99 26.48 -18.93
C CYS A 113 9.61 25.08 -19.12
N PRO A 114 9.58 24.51 -20.35
CA PRO A 114 10.15 23.19 -20.63
C PRO A 114 11.68 23.19 -20.76
N LYS A 115 12.32 24.36 -20.86
CA LYS A 115 13.76 24.47 -21.04
C LYS A 115 14.49 23.95 -19.79
N PRO A 116 15.47 23.04 -19.93
CA PRO A 116 16.28 22.57 -18.80
C PRO A 116 16.86 23.74 -18.00
N ASP A 117 16.89 23.59 -16.68
CA ASP A 117 17.38 24.57 -15.70
C ASP A 117 16.65 25.92 -15.66
N CYS A 118 15.63 26.14 -16.49
CA CYS A 118 14.80 27.34 -16.42
C CYS A 118 13.73 27.20 -15.34
N LYS A 119 13.72 28.13 -14.38
CA LYS A 119 12.71 28.22 -13.30
C LYS A 119 11.52 29.11 -13.68
N GLY A 120 11.39 29.46 -14.95
CA GLY A 120 10.36 30.36 -15.46
C GLY A 120 9.04 29.62 -15.74
N TYR A 121 7.99 30.40 -15.95
CA TYR A 121 6.63 29.91 -16.13
C TYR A 121 5.79 30.87 -16.99
N CYS A 122 4.60 30.41 -17.36
CA CYS A 122 3.62 31.12 -18.18
C CYS A 122 2.18 30.81 -17.72
N TYR A 123 1.24 31.66 -18.13
CA TYR A 123 -0.19 31.40 -18.04
C TYR A 123 -0.80 31.34 -19.44
N ILE A 124 -1.77 30.44 -19.63
CA ILE A 124 -2.59 30.40 -20.83
C ILE A 124 -3.62 31.52 -20.73
N GLU A 125 -3.49 32.51 -21.60
CA GLU A 125 -4.43 33.63 -21.72
C GLU A 125 -5.22 33.50 -23.02
N ASN A 126 -6.54 33.71 -22.98
CA ASN A 126 -7.42 33.70 -24.17
C ASN A 126 -7.29 32.45 -25.06
N SER A 127 -7.02 31.28 -24.45
CA SER A 127 -6.75 30.02 -25.18
C SER A 127 -5.55 30.10 -26.15
N ASN A 128 -4.65 31.05 -25.97
CA ASN A 128 -3.43 31.15 -26.75
C ASN A 128 -2.48 30.00 -26.41
N MET A 129 -2.14 29.20 -27.42
CA MET A 129 -1.25 28.05 -27.27
C MET A 129 0.23 28.44 -27.41
N ASN A 130 0.55 29.64 -27.88
CA ASN A 130 1.92 30.17 -27.90
C ASN A 130 2.24 30.83 -26.56
N LEU A 131 3.03 30.14 -25.73
CA LEU A 131 3.44 30.63 -24.43
C LEU A 131 4.88 31.11 -24.48
N LYS A 132 5.13 32.28 -23.87
CA LYS A 132 6.47 32.85 -23.75
C LYS A 132 6.94 32.88 -22.30
N CYS A 133 8.04 32.20 -22.02
CA CYS A 133 8.60 32.12 -20.68
C CYS A 133 8.97 33.50 -20.13
N ASN A 134 8.52 33.82 -18.93
CA ASN A 134 8.79 35.08 -18.25
C ASN A 134 10.28 35.30 -17.87
N LEU A 135 11.10 34.25 -17.79
CA LEU A 135 12.51 34.35 -17.44
C LEU A 135 13.45 34.26 -18.64
N CYS A 136 13.31 33.23 -19.48
CA CYS A 136 14.25 32.98 -20.58
C CYS A 136 13.71 33.38 -21.96
N SER A 137 12.48 33.92 -22.04
CA SER A 137 11.81 34.28 -23.28
C SER A 137 11.63 33.15 -24.30
N PHE A 138 11.85 31.89 -23.91
CA PHE A 138 11.59 30.73 -24.76
C PHE A 138 10.09 30.63 -25.08
N GLU A 139 9.78 30.49 -26.37
CA GLU A 139 8.42 30.36 -26.88
C GLU A 139 8.11 28.88 -27.13
N PHE A 140 7.02 28.39 -26.55
CA PHE A 140 6.67 26.97 -26.56
C PHE A 140 5.15 26.75 -26.64
N CYS A 141 4.77 25.56 -27.12
CA CYS A 141 3.39 25.15 -27.23
C CYS A 141 2.81 24.75 -25.87
N ALA A 142 1.68 25.34 -25.46
CA ALA A 142 0.98 25.03 -24.21
C ALA A 142 0.52 23.56 -24.09
N SER A 143 0.34 22.89 -25.23
CA SER A 143 -0.18 21.52 -25.31
C SER A 143 0.94 20.47 -25.27
N CYS A 144 1.90 20.53 -26.20
CA CYS A 144 2.96 19.52 -26.32
C CYS A 144 4.25 19.87 -25.56
N LYS A 145 4.41 21.12 -25.11
CA LYS A 145 5.60 21.64 -24.41
C LYS A 145 6.89 21.67 -25.25
N GLU A 146 6.79 21.47 -26.56
CA GLU A 146 7.89 21.69 -27.52
C GLU A 146 8.00 23.17 -27.91
N ALA A 147 9.09 23.53 -28.61
CA ALA A 147 9.26 24.85 -29.21
C ALA A 147 8.02 25.25 -30.03
N TRP A 148 7.65 26.54 -29.99
CA TRP A 148 6.45 27.03 -30.65
C TRP A 148 6.43 26.64 -32.13
N HIS A 149 5.29 26.15 -32.59
CA HIS A 149 5.08 25.68 -33.95
C HIS A 149 3.68 26.02 -34.44
N THR A 150 3.53 26.16 -35.76
CA THR A 150 2.22 26.25 -36.42
C THR A 150 1.79 24.86 -36.91
N GLY A 151 0.50 24.53 -36.79
CA GLY A 151 -0.03 23.21 -37.19
C GLY A 151 -0.28 22.24 -36.03
N ILE A 152 -0.50 20.97 -36.36
CA ILE A 152 -0.77 19.91 -35.37
C ILE A 152 0.48 19.70 -34.52
N CYS A 153 0.31 19.52 -33.22
CA CYS A 153 1.40 19.09 -32.34
C CYS A 153 1.97 17.77 -32.87
N ILE A 154 3.14 17.83 -33.50
CA ILE A 154 3.96 16.64 -33.80
C ILE A 154 4.64 16.30 -32.49
N SER A 155 3.85 15.77 -31.60
CA SER A 155 4.33 15.03 -30.46
C SER A 155 5.32 13.98 -30.96
N VAL A 156 6.46 13.86 -30.28
CA VAL A 156 7.35 12.69 -30.40
C VAL A 156 6.61 11.51 -29.79
N GLU A 157 5.51 11.09 -30.43
CA GLU A 157 4.41 10.39 -29.76
C GLU A 157 4.47 8.88 -29.88
N ASP A 158 5.43 8.32 -30.60
CA ASP A 158 5.57 6.87 -30.63
C ASP A 158 6.32 6.39 -29.38
N GLY A 159 7.50 6.92 -29.09
CA GLY A 159 8.30 6.45 -27.94
C GLY A 159 7.61 6.63 -26.59
N LEU A 160 7.05 7.82 -26.30
CA LEU A 160 6.43 8.09 -25.01
C LEU A 160 5.03 7.45 -24.87
N ARG A 161 4.23 7.34 -25.94
CA ARG A 161 2.97 6.58 -25.87
C ARG A 161 3.22 5.09 -25.79
N GLN A 162 4.22 4.57 -26.50
CA GLN A 162 4.64 3.17 -26.40
C GLN A 162 5.07 2.89 -24.97
N TYR A 163 5.98 3.70 -24.42
CA TYR A 163 6.40 3.60 -23.01
C TYR A 163 5.22 3.71 -22.04
N ALA A 164 4.31 4.66 -22.26
CA ALA A 164 3.12 4.83 -21.42
C ALA A 164 2.17 3.63 -21.50
N LYS A 165 2.01 3.00 -22.68
CA LYS A 165 1.25 1.77 -22.85
C LYS A 165 1.95 0.60 -22.15
N ASP A 166 3.24 0.42 -22.39
CA ASP A 166 4.04 -0.68 -21.84
C ASP A 166 4.10 -0.64 -20.30
N LYS A 167 4.15 0.57 -19.73
CA LYS A 167 4.15 0.81 -18.28
C LYS A 167 2.77 1.11 -17.70
N ASN A 168 1.69 1.00 -18.48
CA ASN A 168 0.32 1.30 -18.05
C ASN A 168 0.15 2.67 -17.35
N LEU A 169 0.86 3.70 -17.81
CA LEU A 169 0.76 5.06 -17.28
C LEU A 169 -0.62 5.65 -17.59
N LYS A 170 -1.15 6.46 -16.67
CA LYS A 170 -2.42 7.18 -16.88
C LYS A 170 -2.18 8.67 -16.98
N LYS A 171 -2.96 9.35 -17.81
CA LYS A 171 -2.96 10.81 -17.86
C LYS A 171 -3.82 11.36 -16.75
N CYS A 172 -3.32 12.39 -16.06
CA CYS A 172 -4.14 13.18 -15.17
C CYS A 172 -5.29 13.84 -15.95
N PRO A 173 -6.55 13.79 -15.46
CA PRO A 173 -7.69 14.42 -16.14
C PRO A 173 -7.63 15.95 -16.13
N SER A 174 -6.86 16.55 -15.22
CA SER A 174 -6.73 18.00 -15.09
C SER A 174 -5.51 18.54 -15.85
N CYS A 175 -4.29 18.05 -15.58
CA CYS A 175 -3.06 18.60 -16.16
C CYS A 175 -2.48 17.77 -17.33
N HIS A 176 -3.09 16.65 -17.69
CA HIS A 176 -2.68 15.72 -18.77
C HIS A 176 -1.27 15.12 -18.68
N SER A 177 -0.58 15.34 -17.56
CA SER A 177 0.71 14.71 -17.29
C SER A 177 0.54 13.19 -17.10
N TYR A 178 1.47 12.40 -17.64
CA TYR A 178 1.52 10.96 -17.36
C TYR A 178 1.91 10.71 -15.90
N VAL A 179 1.20 9.78 -15.27
CA VAL A 179 1.39 9.39 -13.88
C VAL A 179 1.60 7.89 -13.84
N GLU A 180 2.66 7.49 -13.16
CA GLU A 180 3.00 6.10 -12.87
C GLU A 180 2.46 5.71 -11.50
N LYS A 181 1.96 4.48 -11.41
CA LYS A 181 1.59 3.85 -10.15
C LYS A 181 2.73 2.91 -9.76
N VAL A 182 3.35 3.17 -8.61
CA VAL A 182 4.44 2.33 -8.10
C VAL A 182 3.86 1.05 -7.47
N TRP A 183 2.92 1.19 -6.52
CA TRP A 183 2.22 0.06 -5.87
C TRP A 183 1.00 0.52 -5.06
N GLY A 184 0.13 -0.42 -4.67
CA GLY A 184 -0.92 -0.18 -3.67
C GLY A 184 -2.25 0.36 -4.22
N CYS A 185 -2.79 1.39 -3.57
CA CYS A 185 -4.14 1.93 -3.81
C CYS A 185 -4.35 2.41 -5.26
N SER A 186 -5.58 2.31 -5.78
CA SER A 186 -5.98 2.86 -7.08
C SER A 186 -6.28 4.37 -7.04
N THR A 187 -6.38 4.97 -5.85
CA THR A 187 -6.45 6.42 -5.67
C THR A 187 -5.09 7.05 -5.85
N ILE A 188 -4.95 7.93 -6.84
CA ILE A 188 -3.73 8.69 -7.08
C ILE A 188 -4.02 10.18 -6.96
N VAL A 189 -3.18 10.86 -6.20
CA VAL A 189 -3.12 12.33 -6.18
C VAL A 189 -2.05 12.77 -7.18
N CYS A 190 -2.46 13.47 -8.24
CA CYS A 190 -1.54 14.05 -9.20
C CYS A 190 -0.74 15.19 -8.54
N ARG A 191 0.42 15.53 -9.12
CA ARG A 191 1.21 16.69 -8.68
C ARG A 191 0.42 18.01 -8.72
N CYS A 192 -0.54 18.14 -9.64
CA CYS A 192 -1.46 19.30 -9.69
C CYS A 192 -2.53 19.31 -8.57
N GLY A 193 -2.46 18.38 -7.60
CA GLY A 193 -3.36 18.31 -6.45
C GLY A 193 -4.68 17.56 -6.69
N VAL A 194 -4.96 17.16 -7.92
CA VAL A 194 -6.20 16.45 -8.26
C VAL A 194 -6.09 14.96 -7.96
N SER A 195 -7.06 14.43 -7.22
CA SER A 195 -7.24 13.00 -6.97
C SER A 195 -8.04 12.34 -8.10
N PHE A 196 -7.51 11.25 -8.65
CA PHE A 196 -8.17 10.50 -9.72
C PHE A 196 -7.86 8.99 -9.59
N CYS A 197 -8.72 8.16 -10.18
CA CYS A 197 -8.61 6.71 -10.14
C CYS A 197 -7.63 6.22 -11.22
N MET A 198 -6.61 5.46 -10.82
CA MET A 198 -5.63 4.86 -11.74
C MET A 198 -6.23 3.79 -12.64
N SER A 199 -7.34 3.16 -12.23
CA SER A 199 -7.99 2.10 -13.01
C SER A 199 -8.68 2.69 -14.25
N CYS A 200 -9.46 3.77 -14.09
CA CYS A 200 -10.26 4.36 -15.18
C CYS A 200 -9.80 5.75 -15.66
N GLY A 201 -9.00 6.47 -14.89
CA GLY A 201 -8.55 7.84 -15.19
C GLY A 201 -9.52 8.95 -14.77
N ASN A 202 -10.67 8.62 -14.17
CA ASN A 202 -11.68 9.61 -13.76
C ASN A 202 -11.33 10.27 -12.43
N LEU A 203 -11.80 11.52 -12.26
CA LEU A 203 -11.76 12.25 -11.00
C LEU A 203 -12.41 11.44 -9.88
N LEU A 204 -11.83 11.53 -8.68
CA LEU A 204 -12.45 11.00 -7.47
C LEU A 204 -13.39 12.05 -6.90
N ASP A 205 -14.69 11.77 -6.98
CA ASP A 205 -15.78 12.52 -6.37
C ASP A 205 -16.65 11.57 -5.52
N ASP A 206 -17.68 12.09 -4.86
CA ASP A 206 -18.60 11.28 -4.03
C ASP A 206 -19.31 10.14 -4.80
N LYS A 207 -19.24 10.15 -6.13
CA LYS A 207 -19.86 9.15 -7.02
C LYS A 207 -18.87 8.12 -7.54
N HIS A 208 -17.56 8.31 -7.32
CA HIS A 208 -16.52 7.45 -7.86
C HIS A 208 -15.75 6.74 -6.74
N ASP A 209 -16.16 5.51 -6.42
CA ASP A 209 -15.42 4.63 -5.53
C ASP A 209 -14.32 3.86 -6.31
N PRO A 210 -13.03 4.06 -5.98
CA PRO A 210 -11.91 3.43 -6.66
C PRO A 210 -11.81 1.92 -6.42
N ILE A 211 -12.29 1.41 -5.28
CA ILE A 211 -12.33 -0.04 -4.98
C ILE A 211 -13.38 -0.67 -5.89
N VAL A 212 -14.59 -0.11 -5.91
CA VAL A 212 -15.67 -0.58 -6.78
C VAL A 212 -15.24 -0.50 -8.24
N CYS A 213 -14.58 0.58 -8.67
CA CYS A 213 -14.05 0.72 -10.03
C CYS A 213 -13.01 -0.35 -10.38
N THR A 214 -12.11 -0.67 -9.45
CA THR A 214 -11.03 -1.65 -9.68
C THR A 214 -11.60 -3.08 -9.77
N LEU A 215 -12.66 -3.35 -9.03
CA LEU A 215 -13.41 -4.62 -9.10
C LEU A 215 -14.40 -4.69 -10.28
N GLY A 216 -14.47 -3.64 -11.11
CA GLY A 216 -15.26 -3.61 -12.34
C GLY A 216 -16.59 -2.86 -12.26
N GLY A 217 -16.89 -2.14 -11.18
CA GLY A 217 -18.18 -1.47 -10.96
C GLY A 217 -19.20 -2.39 -10.27
N ASN A 218 -20.42 -1.87 -10.02
CA ASN A 218 -21.60 -2.58 -9.48
C ASN A 218 -21.59 -4.08 -9.80
N TYR A 219 -21.93 -4.95 -8.83
CA TYR A 219 -21.94 -6.43 -8.92
C TYR A 219 -22.45 -7.01 -10.25
N SER A 220 -23.30 -6.28 -10.97
CA SER A 220 -23.74 -6.52 -12.34
C SER A 220 -22.65 -6.53 -13.44
N ASN A 221 -21.43 -6.06 -13.18
CA ASN A 221 -20.33 -5.99 -14.14
C ASN A 221 -19.13 -6.88 -13.75
N ALA A 222 -19.34 -7.87 -12.88
CA ALA A 222 -18.35 -8.90 -12.58
C ALA A 222 -17.74 -9.46 -13.87
N SER A 223 -16.41 -9.61 -13.93
CA SER A 223 -15.72 -10.07 -15.14
C SER A 223 -16.17 -11.50 -15.51
N TRP A 224 -16.19 -11.83 -16.80
CA TRP A 224 -16.55 -13.20 -17.22
C TRP A 224 -15.59 -14.24 -16.62
N GLY A 225 -14.31 -13.89 -16.47
CA GLY A 225 -13.32 -14.74 -15.81
C GLY A 225 -13.67 -15.03 -14.35
N MET A 226 -14.11 -14.02 -13.58
CA MET A 226 -14.51 -14.20 -12.18
C MET A 226 -15.76 -15.08 -12.05
N ILE A 227 -16.74 -14.89 -12.94
CA ILE A 227 -17.96 -15.72 -12.99
C ILE A 227 -17.60 -17.18 -13.31
N LEU A 228 -16.78 -17.39 -14.34
CA LEU A 228 -16.34 -18.74 -14.74
C LEU A 228 -15.50 -19.41 -13.65
N LEU A 229 -14.66 -18.65 -12.94
CA LEU A 229 -13.87 -19.16 -11.82
C LEU A 229 -14.76 -19.68 -10.69
N PHE A 230 -15.78 -18.94 -10.28
CA PHE A 230 -16.73 -19.40 -9.26
C PHE A 230 -17.56 -20.60 -9.72
N LEU A 231 -17.99 -20.60 -10.99
CA LEU A 231 -18.69 -21.75 -11.59
C LEU A 231 -17.80 -22.99 -11.71
N ALA A 232 -16.48 -22.81 -11.80
CA ALA A 232 -15.49 -23.89 -11.92
C ALA A 232 -14.80 -24.24 -10.60
N ALA A 233 -15.26 -23.71 -9.45
CA ALA A 233 -14.61 -23.89 -8.14
C ALA A 233 -14.42 -25.36 -7.70
N TRP A 234 -15.37 -26.25 -8.02
CA TRP A 234 -15.28 -27.72 -7.87
C TRP A 234 -14.16 -28.40 -8.69
N VAL A 235 -13.75 -27.85 -9.83
CA VAL A 235 -12.69 -28.38 -10.70
C VAL A 235 -11.32 -27.81 -10.33
N ILE A 236 -11.31 -26.59 -9.80
CA ILE A 236 -10.11 -25.86 -9.37
C ILE A 236 -9.62 -26.31 -7.98
N PHE A 237 -10.35 -27.22 -7.33
CA PHE A 237 -10.15 -27.69 -5.95
C PHE A 237 -8.69 -27.84 -5.52
N PRO A 238 -7.79 -28.57 -6.21
CA PRO A 238 -6.43 -28.70 -5.71
C PRO A 238 -5.48 -27.64 -6.28
N ILE A 239 -5.99 -26.72 -7.10
CA ILE A 239 -5.24 -25.72 -7.88
C ILE A 239 -5.38 -24.34 -7.23
N ASP A 240 -6.26 -24.17 -6.25
CA ASP A 240 -6.43 -22.94 -5.47
C ASP A 240 -5.13 -22.48 -4.80
N SER A 241 -4.38 -23.43 -4.24
CA SER A 241 -3.10 -23.23 -3.57
C SER A 241 -2.03 -22.83 -4.61
N PHE A 242 -2.08 -23.41 -5.80
CA PHE A 242 -1.27 -23.00 -6.95
C PHE A 242 -1.60 -21.57 -7.41
N ILE A 243 -2.88 -21.20 -7.51
CA ILE A 243 -3.32 -19.84 -7.90
C ILE A 243 -2.81 -18.82 -6.89
N LEU A 244 -2.90 -19.12 -5.59
CA LEU A 244 -2.38 -18.27 -4.53
C LEU A 244 -0.85 -18.10 -4.63
N ILE A 245 -0.10 -19.18 -4.87
CA ILE A 245 1.36 -19.15 -5.06
C ILE A 245 1.75 -18.29 -6.28
N VAL A 246 1.05 -18.45 -7.41
CA VAL A 246 1.29 -17.63 -8.61
C VAL A 246 1.00 -16.16 -8.31
N HIS A 247 -0.11 -15.86 -7.65
CA HIS A 247 -0.51 -14.49 -7.32
C HIS A 247 0.47 -13.80 -6.36
N ILE A 248 0.94 -14.54 -5.34
CA ILE A 248 2.00 -14.07 -4.44
C ILE A 248 3.29 -13.83 -5.24
N GLY A 249 3.70 -14.76 -6.09
CA GLY A 249 4.91 -14.64 -6.91
C GLY A 249 4.89 -13.46 -7.90
N GLU A 250 3.73 -13.14 -8.48
CA GLU A 250 3.60 -12.00 -9.39
C GLU A 250 3.55 -10.65 -8.64
N ASN A 251 2.95 -10.61 -7.44
CA ASN A 251 2.83 -9.39 -6.65
C ASN A 251 4.04 -9.09 -5.76
N TRP A 252 4.85 -10.10 -5.41
CA TRP A 252 6.05 -9.94 -4.57
C TRP A 252 7.28 -9.44 -5.34
N GLY A 253 7.14 -9.15 -6.64
CA GLY A 253 7.93 -8.12 -7.31
C GLY A 253 9.10 -8.58 -8.16
N GLY A 254 9.36 -7.81 -9.21
CA GLY A 254 10.71 -7.41 -9.62
C GLY A 254 10.79 -5.88 -9.53
N PRO A 255 11.97 -5.24 -9.35
CA PRO A 255 13.27 -5.65 -9.89
C PRO A 255 14.49 -5.57 -8.94
N GLU A 256 14.34 -5.42 -7.62
CA GLU A 256 15.50 -5.39 -6.69
C GLU A 256 15.85 -6.79 -6.17
N ILE A 257 16.04 -7.73 -7.10
CA ILE A 257 16.43 -9.10 -6.76
C ILE A 257 17.97 -9.13 -6.61
N GLU A 258 18.44 -8.81 -5.40
CA GLU A 258 19.87 -8.81 -5.03
C GLU A 258 20.46 -10.22 -4.98
N ASP A 259 19.67 -11.24 -4.65
CA ASP A 259 20.16 -12.62 -4.55
C ASP A 259 20.20 -13.35 -5.91
N LYS A 260 21.30 -14.08 -6.16
CA LYS A 260 21.47 -14.95 -7.32
C LYS A 260 20.43 -16.07 -7.35
N CYS A 261 20.02 -16.57 -6.19
CA CYS A 261 19.02 -17.64 -6.08
C CYS A 261 17.64 -17.18 -6.60
N ASP A 262 17.19 -16.02 -6.13
CA ASP A 262 15.90 -15.44 -6.50
C ASP A 262 15.83 -15.09 -8.00
N ARG A 263 16.95 -14.63 -8.58
CA ARG A 263 17.04 -14.37 -10.03
C ARG A 263 16.85 -15.63 -10.86
N TYR A 264 17.48 -16.74 -10.43
CA TYR A 264 17.33 -18.03 -11.09
C TYR A 264 15.88 -18.55 -11.00
N ILE A 265 15.25 -18.43 -9.83
CA ILE A 265 13.84 -18.81 -9.64
C ILE A 265 12.93 -18.00 -10.57
N TRP A 266 13.17 -16.69 -10.70
CA TRP A 266 12.39 -15.81 -11.57
C TRP A 266 12.54 -16.14 -13.07
N GLU A 267 13.77 -16.40 -13.52
CA GLU A 267 14.08 -16.81 -14.89
C GLU A 267 13.40 -18.14 -15.25
N HIS A 268 13.31 -19.06 -14.29
CA HIS A 268 12.71 -20.38 -14.46
C HIS A 268 11.29 -20.51 -13.88
N ARG A 269 10.60 -19.40 -13.57
CA ARG A 269 9.30 -19.40 -12.88
C ARG A 269 8.23 -20.28 -13.54
N LYS A 270 8.28 -20.45 -14.86
CA LYS A 270 7.35 -21.34 -15.59
C LYS A 270 7.51 -22.80 -15.17
N VAL A 271 8.74 -23.27 -14.99
CA VAL A 271 9.04 -24.63 -14.52
C VAL A 271 8.57 -24.78 -13.07
N PHE A 272 8.84 -23.76 -12.25
CA PHE A 272 8.38 -23.73 -10.86
C PHE A 272 6.84 -23.77 -10.77
N TYR A 273 6.14 -23.05 -11.64
CA TYR A 273 4.67 -23.10 -11.70
C TYR A 273 4.15 -24.49 -12.08
N VAL A 274 4.76 -25.18 -13.03
CA VAL A 274 4.36 -26.56 -13.37
C VAL A 274 4.57 -27.50 -12.18
N ILE A 275 5.70 -27.38 -11.48
CA ILE A 275 5.98 -28.19 -10.28
C ILE A 275 4.98 -27.86 -9.17
N ALA A 276 4.73 -26.57 -8.90
CA ALA A 276 3.78 -26.12 -7.89
C ALA A 276 2.37 -26.61 -8.20
N PHE A 277 1.93 -26.58 -9.46
CA PHE A 277 0.64 -27.13 -9.89
C PHE A 277 0.50 -28.61 -9.58
N LEU A 278 1.52 -29.42 -9.90
CA LEU A 278 1.51 -30.87 -9.67
C LEU A 278 1.54 -31.22 -8.18
N LEU A 279 2.24 -30.42 -7.36
CA LEU A 279 2.37 -30.63 -5.92
C LEU A 279 1.23 -30.00 -5.11
N SER A 280 0.46 -29.09 -5.71
CA SER A 280 -0.61 -28.35 -5.05
C SER A 280 -1.61 -29.26 -4.31
N PRO A 281 -2.16 -30.36 -4.88
CA PRO A 281 -3.05 -31.25 -4.14
C PRO A 281 -2.40 -31.86 -2.88
N ILE A 282 -1.12 -32.23 -2.96
CA ILE A 282 -0.38 -32.81 -1.84
C ILE A 282 -0.18 -31.76 -0.75
N PHE A 283 0.21 -30.54 -1.15
CA PHE A 283 0.42 -29.43 -0.25
C PHE A 283 -0.87 -29.04 0.51
N THR A 284 -2.01 -29.00 -0.19
CA THR A 284 -3.32 -28.75 0.43
C THR A 284 -3.64 -29.79 1.50
N VAL A 285 -3.45 -31.09 1.22
CA VAL A 285 -3.69 -32.16 2.20
C VAL A 285 -2.75 -32.05 3.40
N LEU A 286 -1.47 -31.76 3.18
CA LEU A 286 -0.49 -31.58 4.26
C LEU A 286 -0.83 -30.40 5.15
N LEU A 287 -1.25 -29.27 4.57
CA LEU A 287 -1.71 -28.10 5.33
C LEU A 287 -2.94 -28.43 6.17
N LEU A 288 -3.92 -29.15 5.61
CA LEU A 288 -5.12 -29.55 6.36
C LEU A 288 -4.78 -30.41 7.58
N ILE A 289 -3.87 -31.36 7.44
CA ILE A 289 -3.41 -32.21 8.54
C ILE A 289 -2.68 -31.37 9.59
N LEU A 290 -1.79 -30.46 9.16
CA LEU A 290 -1.03 -29.59 10.05
C LEU A 290 -1.96 -28.66 10.86
N PHE A 291 -2.91 -27.99 10.20
CA PHE A 291 -3.88 -27.13 10.88
C PHE A 291 -4.79 -27.91 11.81
N ALA A 292 -5.25 -29.11 11.40
CA ALA A 292 -6.02 -29.98 12.28
C ALA A 292 -5.22 -30.34 13.54
N GLY A 293 -3.93 -30.66 13.40
CA GLY A 293 -3.05 -30.96 14.54
C GLY A 293 -2.80 -29.77 15.47
N ILE A 294 -2.61 -28.57 14.94
CA ILE A 294 -2.45 -27.36 15.75
C ILE A 294 -3.71 -27.09 16.57
N PHE A 295 -4.87 -27.12 15.92
CA PHE A 295 -6.16 -26.85 16.57
C PHE A 295 -6.53 -27.95 17.58
N SER A 296 -6.22 -29.22 17.26
CA SER A 296 -6.46 -30.36 18.13
C SER A 296 -5.65 -30.30 19.41
N ASN A 297 -4.41 -29.81 19.33
CA ASN A 297 -3.54 -29.59 20.47
C ASN A 297 -4.04 -28.44 21.36
N GLU A 298 -4.52 -27.35 20.78
CA GLU A 298 -5.05 -26.21 21.54
C GLU A 298 -6.28 -26.62 22.37
N ILE A 299 -7.25 -27.32 21.74
CA ILE A 299 -8.45 -27.84 22.44
C ILE A 299 -8.08 -28.80 23.56
N LEU A 300 -7.15 -29.72 23.31
CA LEU A 300 -6.72 -30.70 24.32
C LEU A 300 -6.06 -30.02 25.53
N ASN A 301 -5.21 -29.02 25.29
CA ASN A 301 -4.56 -28.27 26.37
C ASN A 301 -5.60 -27.50 27.21
N GLU A 302 -6.59 -26.88 26.58
CA GLU A 302 -7.68 -26.19 27.26
C GLU A 302 -8.55 -27.16 28.09
N TYR A 303 -8.90 -28.32 27.52
CA TYR A 303 -9.67 -29.36 28.20
C TYR A 303 -8.94 -29.91 29.44
N LEU A 304 -7.66 -30.29 29.29
CA LEU A 304 -6.87 -30.83 30.41
C LEU A 304 -6.71 -29.82 31.55
N LYS A 305 -6.48 -28.54 31.21
CA LYS A 305 -6.38 -27.45 32.18
C LYS A 305 -7.68 -27.25 32.95
N SER A 306 -8.83 -27.34 32.26
CA SER A 306 -10.15 -27.13 32.89
C SER A 306 -10.55 -28.21 33.90
N HIS A 307 -10.03 -29.44 33.78
CA HIS A 307 -10.43 -30.59 34.60
C HIS A 307 -9.41 -30.96 35.71
N TYR A 308 -8.36 -30.15 35.93
CA TYR A 308 -7.33 -30.39 36.97
C TYR A 308 -6.74 -31.83 36.95
N ILE A 309 -6.65 -32.43 35.76
CA ILE A 309 -6.21 -33.84 35.59
C ILE A 309 -4.69 -33.98 35.76
N GLU A 310 -3.93 -32.89 35.67
CA GLU A 310 -2.46 -32.88 35.76
C GLU A 310 -1.90 -33.38 37.09
N GLU A 311 -2.59 -33.20 38.22
CA GLU A 311 -2.01 -33.50 39.55
C GLU A 311 -2.20 -34.96 40.02
N ARG A 312 -3.03 -35.78 39.35
CA ARG A 312 -3.45 -37.10 39.87
C ARG A 312 -2.96 -38.32 39.08
N LEU A 313 -2.35 -38.15 37.91
CA LEU A 313 -1.94 -39.27 37.05
C LEU A 313 -0.42 -39.36 36.90
N ASN A 314 0.09 -40.59 36.89
CA ASN A 314 1.48 -40.85 36.51
C ASN A 314 1.71 -40.38 35.06
N TRP A 315 2.87 -39.76 34.79
CA TRP A 315 3.24 -39.19 33.49
C TRP A 315 3.02 -40.13 32.30
N LYS A 316 3.17 -41.44 32.48
CA LYS A 316 2.92 -42.43 31.41
C LYS A 316 1.45 -42.52 31.01
N VAL A 317 0.56 -42.52 32.00
CA VAL A 317 -0.89 -42.59 31.77
C VAL A 317 -1.39 -41.26 31.21
N TRP A 318 -0.86 -40.15 31.74
CA TRP A 318 -1.11 -38.82 31.20
C TRP A 318 -0.72 -38.70 29.72
N LEU A 319 0.48 -39.17 29.36
CA LEU A 319 0.96 -39.16 27.98
C LEU A 319 0.11 -40.03 27.06
N ALA A 320 -0.30 -41.22 27.52
CA ALA A 320 -1.16 -42.13 26.75
C ALA A 320 -2.54 -41.50 26.47
N ILE A 321 -3.16 -40.87 27.48
CA ILE A 321 -4.44 -40.15 27.32
C ILE A 321 -4.26 -38.99 26.32
N LYS A 322 -3.17 -38.23 26.43
CA LYS A 322 -2.87 -37.11 25.54
C LYS A 322 -2.73 -37.57 24.08
N ILE A 323 -2.02 -38.68 23.83
CA ILE A 323 -1.86 -39.24 22.48
C ILE A 323 -3.20 -39.70 21.91
N VAL A 324 -4.01 -40.44 22.69
CA VAL A 324 -5.31 -40.92 22.22
C VAL A 324 -6.25 -39.77 21.90
N TYR A 325 -6.34 -38.77 22.78
CA TYR A 325 -7.20 -37.62 22.54
C TYR A 325 -6.71 -36.80 21.35
N TYR A 326 -5.40 -36.56 21.21
CA TYR A 326 -4.83 -35.87 20.06
C TYR A 326 -5.17 -36.56 18.73
N ILE A 327 -5.08 -37.89 18.67
CA ILE A 327 -5.44 -38.65 17.46
C ILE A 327 -6.93 -38.48 17.17
N LEU A 328 -7.79 -38.66 18.16
CA LEU A 328 -9.24 -38.54 18.00
C LEU A 328 -9.66 -37.12 17.61
N SER A 329 -9.14 -36.09 18.28
CA SER A 329 -9.46 -34.70 17.98
C SER A 329 -8.93 -34.28 16.61
N THR A 330 -7.73 -34.74 16.21
CA THR A 330 -7.19 -34.50 14.86
C THR A 330 -8.09 -35.12 13.78
N ILE A 331 -8.57 -36.37 13.98
CA ILE A 331 -9.50 -37.01 13.05
C ILE A 331 -10.82 -36.22 12.96
N ILE A 332 -11.40 -35.83 14.09
CA ILE A 332 -12.66 -35.08 14.14
C ILE A 332 -12.50 -33.73 13.43
N ILE A 333 -11.44 -32.98 13.73
CA ILE A 333 -11.18 -31.67 13.12
C ILE A 333 -10.94 -31.83 11.62
N LEU A 334 -10.18 -32.84 11.19
CA LEU A 334 -9.98 -33.11 9.77
C LEU A 334 -11.32 -33.37 9.06
N VAL A 335 -12.20 -34.19 9.65
CA VAL A 335 -13.55 -34.44 9.10
C VAL A 335 -14.37 -33.15 9.04
N LEU A 336 -14.37 -32.34 10.10
CA LEU A 336 -15.09 -31.08 10.14
C LEU A 336 -14.57 -30.09 9.08
N ILE A 337 -13.25 -29.97 8.94
CA ILE A 337 -12.65 -29.11 7.91
C ILE A 337 -13.06 -29.60 6.52
N VAL A 338 -12.97 -30.91 6.24
CA VAL A 338 -13.41 -31.49 4.95
C VAL A 338 -14.89 -31.22 4.70
N LEU A 339 -15.75 -31.31 5.71
CA LEU A 339 -17.19 -31.03 5.57
C LEU A 339 -17.47 -29.54 5.27
N VAL A 340 -16.89 -28.62 6.05
CA VAL A 340 -17.02 -27.17 5.81
C VAL A 340 -16.50 -26.82 4.42
N TRP A 341 -15.38 -27.43 4.05
CA TRP A 341 -14.72 -27.26 2.76
C TRP A 341 -15.61 -27.78 1.61
N LEU A 342 -16.23 -28.97 1.73
CA LEU A 342 -17.22 -29.48 0.77
C LEU A 342 -18.45 -28.56 0.64
N ILE A 343 -18.96 -28.04 1.76
CA ILE A 343 -20.09 -27.10 1.77
C ILE A 343 -19.71 -25.81 1.03
N PHE A 344 -18.55 -25.24 1.34
CA PHE A 344 -18.07 -24.02 0.69
C PHE A 344 -17.96 -24.19 -0.83
N HIS A 345 -17.38 -25.31 -1.30
CA HIS A 345 -17.29 -25.61 -2.74
C HIS A 345 -18.63 -25.95 -3.39
N ALA A 346 -19.64 -26.42 -2.64
CA ALA A 346 -20.99 -26.56 -3.15
C ALA A 346 -21.70 -25.19 -3.31
N LEU A 347 -21.39 -24.23 -2.44
CA LEU A 347 -22.01 -22.89 -2.45
C LEU A 347 -21.39 -21.94 -3.47
N LEU A 348 -20.08 -22.03 -3.74
CA LEU A 348 -19.39 -21.13 -4.68
C LEU A 348 -19.99 -21.13 -6.11
N PRO A 349 -20.35 -22.27 -6.72
CA PRO A 349 -21.02 -22.28 -8.02
C PRO A 349 -22.40 -21.60 -7.98
N LEU A 350 -23.14 -21.70 -6.87
CA LEU A 350 -24.42 -21.01 -6.71
C LEU A 350 -24.22 -19.48 -6.67
N PHE A 351 -23.17 -19.02 -6.00
CA PHE A 351 -22.76 -17.62 -6.02
C PHE A 351 -22.37 -17.18 -7.44
N GLY A 352 -21.57 -17.98 -8.15
CA GLY A 352 -21.21 -17.76 -9.55
C GLY A 352 -22.44 -17.66 -10.48
N LEU A 353 -23.45 -18.51 -10.26
CA LEU A 353 -24.72 -18.46 -10.98
C LEU A 353 -25.48 -17.15 -10.69
N GLY A 354 -25.50 -16.71 -9.44
CA GLY A 354 -26.08 -15.41 -9.06
C GLY A 354 -25.42 -14.23 -9.79
N LEU A 355 -24.09 -14.22 -9.87
CA LEU A 355 -23.33 -13.21 -10.62
C LEU A 355 -23.61 -13.28 -12.13
N LEU A 356 -23.73 -14.49 -12.69
CA LEU A 356 -24.08 -14.69 -14.09
C LEU A 356 -25.47 -14.10 -14.40
N ILE A 357 -26.47 -14.41 -13.57
CA ILE A 357 -27.83 -13.89 -13.73
C ILE A 357 -27.83 -12.36 -13.63
N ALA A 358 -27.16 -11.79 -12.63
CA ALA A 358 -27.07 -10.34 -12.45
C ALA A 358 -26.44 -9.65 -13.68
N LYS A 359 -25.40 -10.26 -14.26
CA LYS A 359 -24.73 -9.76 -15.46
C LYS A 359 -25.62 -9.85 -16.70
N LEU A 360 -26.33 -10.96 -16.89
CA LEU A 360 -27.28 -11.13 -18.00
C LEU A 360 -28.43 -10.11 -17.91
N VAL A 361 -28.99 -9.90 -16.73
CA VAL A 361 -30.04 -8.87 -16.49
C VAL A 361 -29.52 -7.48 -16.83
N TYR A 362 -28.28 -7.15 -16.47
CA TYR A 362 -27.66 -5.87 -16.80
C TYR A 362 -27.46 -5.67 -18.30
N ILE A 363 -26.96 -6.68 -19.02
CA ILE A 363 -26.82 -6.64 -20.48
C ILE A 363 -28.19 -6.42 -21.13
N CYS A 364 -29.22 -7.16 -20.70
CA CYS A 364 -30.58 -7.00 -21.22
C CYS A 364 -31.18 -5.61 -20.94
N LYS A 365 -30.89 -5.00 -19.77
CA LYS A 365 -31.34 -3.64 -19.43
C LYS A 365 -30.63 -2.57 -20.26
N LYS A 366 -29.38 -2.79 -20.66
CA LYS A 366 -28.58 -1.85 -21.47
C LYS A 366 -28.83 -1.99 -22.98
N ALA A 367 -29.37 -3.13 -23.41
CA ALA A 367 -29.77 -3.38 -24.79
C ALA A 367 -31.16 -2.79 -25.15
N LYS A 368 -31.90 -2.31 -24.16
CA LYS A 368 -33.07 -1.44 -24.32
C LYS A 368 -32.64 0.01 -24.21
#